data_AF-A0AAN6GEX8-F1
#
_entry.id   AF-A0AAN6GEX8-F1
#
_cell.length_a   1.000
_cell.length_b   1.000
_cell.length_c   1.000
_cell.angle_alpha   90.00
_cell.angle_beta   90.00
_cell.angle_gamma   90.00
#
_symmetry.space_group_name_H-M   'P 1'
#
loop_
_entity.id
_entity.type
_entity.pdbx_description
1 polymer ?
#
loop_
_entity_poly.entity_id
_entity_poly.type
_entity_poly.pdbx_seq_one_letter_code
_entity_poly.pdbx_strand_id
1 'polypeptide(L)'
;MSVRLPTTTARIAAAARRSSSSIATPRQQRAQTQVRPASTSARRPAGGRTSAAVGACAAVVTAVAVTAALASSSSSSPSSEKHRLHCEASSKPGAATAKGANYAYSVAYSSKDGWRSSASSPVSRASAPDISHLNLADINDTSKPMRVRMETYIKDLQHRIVTALGAEETGGQFIVDSWLRKEGGEGISCVLQDGQTFEKAGVNISVVHGKLPPAAIRQMSADHAGLQERTGYQLDGPNAEVDGLPFYAAGLSLVVHPANPFAPTVHFNYRYFELTHPPTLRDGRPNPRYEAAKAQGNEAEPVAWWFGGGTDLTPIYLFEEDASHFHRTLKQAADANDAAFYPAWKKWCDDYFLIPHRKERRGVGGIFFDDLTLPDSTAGLGLVSQKSSSSSSSSPGKSGRWSFIPLSDGKKGPAAAARGPLTSSQQHSKETLFRTVRSMGDAFLPAYLPLIQKRKDTPYTDAHERWQALRRGRYVEFNLVYDRGTKFGLQTPGARIESILMSLPLKARWEYMERWGGAAWADVSPAERGESQEAKTQAVLREPREWA
;
A
#
# COMPACT_ATOMS: atom_id res chain seq x y z
N MET A 1 -61.71 43.97 3.18
CA MET A 1 -61.23 45.09 4.02
C MET A 1 -59.90 45.55 3.46
N SER A 2 -59.85 46.83 3.12
CA SER A 2 -58.83 47.51 2.30
C SER A 2 -57.67 48.08 3.13
N VAL A 3 -56.75 48.75 2.41
CA VAL A 3 -55.87 49.88 2.80
C VAL A 3 -54.40 49.42 2.91
N ARG A 4 -53.56 49.60 1.87
CA ARG A 4 -52.90 50.80 1.28
C ARG A 4 -51.57 51.17 1.94
N LEU A 5 -50.60 51.41 1.06
CA LEU A 5 -49.23 51.93 1.19
C LEU A 5 -49.12 53.24 2.01
N PRO A 6 -47.86 53.66 2.27
CA PRO A 6 -47.47 54.94 1.67
C PRO A 6 -46.12 54.88 0.93
N THR A 7 -46.14 55.52 -0.24
CA THR A 7 -45.03 56.05 -1.04
C THR A 7 -44.53 57.37 -0.48
N THR A 8 -43.21 57.61 -0.53
CA THR A 8 -42.67 58.96 -0.78
C THR A 8 -41.44 58.88 -1.69
N THR A 9 -41.45 59.75 -2.70
CA THR A 9 -40.54 59.88 -3.84
C THR A 9 -39.79 61.21 -3.73
N ALA A 10 -38.49 61.26 -3.99
CA ALA A 10 -37.79 62.38 -4.65
C ALA A 10 -36.31 61.96 -4.91
N ARG A 11 -35.76 61.84 -6.13
CA ARG A 11 -35.59 62.70 -7.33
C ARG A 11 -34.25 63.49 -7.35
N ILE A 12 -33.51 63.27 -8.46
CA ILE A 12 -32.64 64.20 -9.22
C ILE A 12 -31.21 64.37 -8.61
N ALA A 13 -30.06 64.38 -9.33
CA ALA A 13 -29.67 64.48 -10.75
C ALA A 13 -28.28 63.81 -10.95
N ALA A 14 -27.99 63.20 -12.11
CA ALA A 14 -27.09 63.70 -13.18
C ALA A 14 -25.60 63.82 -12.77
N ALA A 15 -24.58 63.33 -13.49
CA ALA A 15 -24.34 63.31 -14.94
C ALA A 15 -23.33 62.17 -15.28
N ALA A 16 -23.52 61.37 -16.33
CA ALA A 16 -23.03 61.59 -17.72
C ALA A 16 -21.50 61.85 -17.77
N ARG A 17 -20.68 61.10 -18.53
CA ARG A 17 -20.74 60.82 -19.98
C ARG A 17 -19.83 59.62 -20.31
N ARG A 18 -20.31 58.68 -21.14
CA ARG A 18 -19.98 58.42 -22.58
C ARG A 18 -18.56 57.86 -22.79
N SER A 19 -18.30 56.86 -23.62
CA SER A 19 -18.94 56.37 -24.86
C SER A 19 -18.42 54.93 -25.10
N SER A 20 -19.27 53.90 -25.21
CA SER A 20 -19.96 53.42 -26.43
C SER A 20 -18.99 53.01 -27.55
N SER A 21 -18.89 51.70 -27.85
CA SER A 21 -19.65 51.00 -28.93
C SER A 21 -18.70 50.71 -30.09
N SER A 22 -18.74 49.63 -30.87
CA SER A 22 -19.72 48.58 -31.20
C SER A 22 -18.95 47.54 -32.03
N ILE A 23 -19.40 46.31 -32.26
CA ILE A 23 -20.20 45.85 -33.42
C ILE A 23 -20.14 44.31 -33.30
N ALA A 24 -21.24 43.64 -32.97
CA ALA A 24 -22.28 43.09 -33.85
C ALA A 24 -21.93 41.71 -34.44
N THR A 25 -22.85 40.79 -34.16
CA THR A 25 -23.13 39.47 -34.75
C THR A 25 -23.08 39.44 -36.29
N PRO A 26 -23.10 38.21 -36.85
CA PRO A 26 -24.27 37.91 -37.67
C PRO A 26 -24.98 36.59 -37.34
N ARG A 27 -26.20 36.59 -37.84
CA ARG A 27 -27.31 35.64 -37.73
C ARG A 27 -27.49 34.99 -39.11
N GLN A 28 -28.32 33.94 -39.16
CA GLN A 28 -28.95 33.31 -40.35
C GLN A 28 -28.08 32.28 -41.11
N GLN A 29 -28.60 31.15 -41.61
CA GLN A 29 -29.97 30.83 -42.03
C GLN A 29 -30.23 29.31 -42.15
N ARG A 30 -31.51 28.96 -42.06
CA ARG A 30 -32.19 27.68 -42.40
C ARG A 30 -32.08 27.31 -43.89
N ALA A 31 -32.17 26.01 -44.21
CA ALA A 31 -33.10 25.39 -45.20
C ALA A 31 -32.94 23.85 -45.12
N GLN A 32 -33.95 23.08 -44.68
CA GLN A 32 -35.01 22.42 -45.49
C GLN A 32 -34.50 21.40 -46.52
N THR A 33 -34.98 20.14 -46.44
CA THR A 33 -35.76 19.38 -47.45
C THR A 33 -35.86 17.91 -46.95
N GLN A 34 -37.02 17.46 -46.43
CA GLN A 34 -37.99 16.57 -47.09
C GLN A 34 -37.41 15.32 -47.79
N VAL A 35 -37.85 14.12 -47.36
CA VAL A 35 -38.62 13.10 -48.13
C VAL A 35 -38.64 11.76 -47.34
N ARG A 36 -39.80 11.10 -47.41
CA ARG A 36 -40.27 9.90 -46.70
C ARG A 36 -40.09 8.65 -47.63
N PRO A 37 -40.74 7.49 -47.41
CA PRO A 37 -40.33 6.30 -46.65
C PRO A 37 -40.10 5.04 -47.55
N ALA A 38 -39.71 3.89 -46.96
CA ALA A 38 -40.04 2.58 -47.55
C ALA A 38 -40.17 1.49 -46.49
N SER A 39 -41.41 1.06 -46.30
CA SER A 39 -41.90 -0.15 -45.65
C SER A 39 -41.62 -1.41 -46.49
N THR A 40 -41.50 -2.58 -45.86
CA THR A 40 -42.43 -3.73 -45.98
C THR A 40 -41.88 -4.96 -45.22
N SER A 41 -42.65 -5.45 -44.24
CA SER A 41 -43.45 -6.70 -44.30
C SER A 41 -42.61 -7.97 -44.08
N ALA A 42 -42.56 -8.51 -42.86
CA ALA A 42 -43.52 -9.46 -42.31
C ALA A 42 -43.57 -10.81 -43.05
N ARG A 43 -43.19 -11.89 -42.32
CA ARG A 43 -44.00 -13.12 -42.23
C ARG A 43 -43.53 -14.02 -41.08
N ARG A 44 -44.42 -14.13 -40.08
CA ARG A 44 -44.66 -15.34 -39.28
C ARG A 44 -45.48 -16.32 -40.15
N PRO A 45 -45.54 -17.64 -39.86
CA PRO A 45 -46.46 -18.17 -38.83
C PRO A 45 -45.86 -19.35 -38.01
N ALA A 46 -46.19 -19.49 -36.72
CA ALA A 46 -47.26 -20.32 -36.10
C ALA A 46 -46.95 -21.84 -36.18
N GLY A 47 -47.16 -22.69 -35.17
CA GLY A 47 -47.76 -22.67 -33.82
C GLY A 47 -47.44 -24.05 -33.19
N GLY A 48 -47.78 -24.43 -31.96
CA GLY A 48 -48.54 -23.78 -30.91
C GLY A 48 -48.56 -24.66 -29.63
N ARG A 49 -49.11 -24.06 -28.56
CA ARG A 49 -49.85 -24.59 -27.39
C ARG A 49 -49.36 -25.91 -26.74
N THR A 50 -49.16 -25.93 -25.42
CA THR A 50 -50.26 -25.87 -24.43
C THR A 50 -49.78 -25.49 -23.01
N SER A 51 -50.77 -25.04 -22.24
CA SER A 51 -50.80 -24.52 -20.86
C SER A 51 -50.47 -25.52 -19.74
N ALA A 52 -49.94 -25.03 -18.61
CA ALA A 52 -50.57 -25.16 -17.28
C ALA A 52 -49.80 -24.35 -16.22
N ALA A 53 -50.52 -24.00 -15.17
CA ALA A 53 -50.22 -22.97 -14.18
C ALA A 53 -49.54 -23.49 -12.91
N VAL A 54 -49.31 -22.53 -12.00
CA VAL A 54 -49.18 -22.63 -10.54
C VAL A 54 -47.76 -22.78 -9.96
N GLY A 55 -47.45 -21.91 -9.01
CA GLY A 55 -46.77 -22.34 -7.78
C GLY A 55 -45.46 -21.63 -7.44
N ALA A 56 -45.56 -20.59 -6.62
CA ALA A 56 -44.47 -20.15 -5.76
C ALA A 56 -44.11 -21.24 -4.73
N CYS A 57 -42.84 -21.39 -4.36
CA CYS A 57 -42.42 -21.58 -2.96
C CYS A 57 -40.89 -21.64 -2.80
N ALA A 58 -40.47 -21.10 -1.66
CA ALA A 58 -39.17 -21.21 -1.05
C ALA A 58 -38.92 -22.61 -0.45
N ALA A 59 -37.65 -22.99 -0.26
CA ALA A 59 -37.13 -23.86 0.82
C ALA A 59 -35.61 -23.96 0.64
N VAL A 60 -34.78 -23.54 1.60
CA VAL A 60 -34.30 -24.35 2.74
C VAL A 60 -33.52 -25.58 2.27
N VAL A 61 -32.21 -25.60 2.51
CA VAL A 61 -31.44 -26.85 2.58
C VAL A 61 -30.65 -26.86 3.88
N THR A 62 -31.09 -27.76 4.74
CA THR A 62 -30.53 -28.12 6.04
C THR A 62 -29.34 -29.06 5.87
N ALA A 63 -28.39 -28.96 6.80
CA ALA A 63 -27.27 -29.86 6.99
C ALA A 63 -27.71 -31.30 7.32
N VAL A 64 -26.93 -32.29 6.88
CA VAL A 64 -26.98 -33.67 7.39
C VAL A 64 -25.59 -34.03 7.89
N ALA A 65 -25.49 -34.26 9.20
CA ALA A 65 -24.37 -34.88 9.88
C ALA A 65 -24.55 -36.40 9.88
N VAL A 66 -23.45 -37.13 9.71
CA VAL A 66 -23.39 -38.58 9.92
C VAL A 66 -22.84 -38.84 11.32
N THR A 67 -23.67 -39.46 12.16
CA THR A 67 -23.33 -39.99 13.49
C THR A 67 -22.91 -41.45 13.39
N ALA A 68 -21.86 -41.83 14.12
CA ALA A 68 -21.68 -43.19 14.63
C ALA A 68 -21.26 -43.08 16.11
N ALA A 69 -22.14 -43.57 16.98
CA ALA A 69 -21.96 -43.74 18.42
C ALA A 69 -21.10 -45.00 18.70
N LEU A 70 -20.37 -45.12 19.81
CA LEU A 70 -20.76 -45.65 21.13
C LEU A 70 -19.42 -45.85 21.89
N ALA A 71 -19.25 -45.86 23.21
CA ALA A 71 -20.07 -45.57 24.37
C ALA A 71 -19.13 -45.33 25.59
N SER A 72 -19.69 -44.64 26.56
CA SER A 72 -19.28 -44.31 27.94
C SER A 72 -18.46 -45.31 28.77
N SER A 73 -17.57 -44.76 29.61
CA SER A 73 -17.58 -45.02 31.06
C SER A 73 -16.98 -43.84 31.86
N SER A 74 -17.72 -43.46 32.89
CA SER A 74 -17.52 -42.42 33.91
C SER A 74 -16.29 -42.60 34.81
N SER A 75 -15.69 -41.51 35.30
CA SER A 75 -15.67 -41.16 36.75
C SER A 75 -14.72 -40.00 37.10
N SER A 76 -15.29 -39.01 37.81
CA SER A 76 -14.74 -38.22 38.95
C SER A 76 -13.34 -37.56 38.90
N SER A 77 -13.35 -36.23 39.09
CA SER A 77 -12.24 -35.41 39.64
C SER A 77 -11.81 -35.88 41.03
N PRO A 78 -10.57 -35.54 41.47
CA PRO A 78 -10.44 -34.43 42.42
C PRO A 78 -9.14 -33.58 42.28
N SER A 79 -9.10 -32.57 43.14
CA SER A 79 -8.24 -31.39 43.34
C SER A 79 -6.82 -31.61 43.89
N SER A 80 -6.04 -30.52 43.86
CA SER A 80 -4.81 -30.18 44.65
C SER A 80 -3.56 -31.02 44.31
N GLU A 81 -2.31 -30.56 44.33
CA GLU A 81 -1.67 -29.54 45.15
C GLU A 81 -0.30 -29.12 44.53
N LYS A 82 0.25 -28.01 45.03
CA LYS A 82 1.56 -27.45 44.67
C LYS A 82 2.70 -28.39 45.08
N HIS A 83 3.76 -28.48 44.28
CA HIS A 83 5.12 -28.58 44.82
C HIS A 83 6.18 -27.94 43.91
N ARG A 84 6.99 -27.12 44.56
CA ARG A 84 8.13 -26.35 44.08
C ARG A 84 9.38 -27.19 44.31
N LEU A 85 10.30 -27.29 43.34
CA LEU A 85 11.68 -27.73 43.58
C LEU A 85 12.67 -26.89 42.78
N HIS A 86 13.76 -26.57 43.48
CA HIS A 86 14.84 -25.63 43.18
C HIS A 86 16.11 -26.38 42.73
N CYS A 87 17.16 -25.59 42.44
CA CYS A 87 18.61 -25.92 42.38
C CYS A 87 19.15 -26.38 41.02
N GLU A 88 20.36 -26.01 40.58
CA GLU A 88 21.32 -24.94 40.90
C GLU A 88 22.42 -24.98 39.82
N ALA A 89 23.16 -23.89 39.65
CA ALA A 89 24.19 -23.71 38.62
C ALA A 89 25.60 -24.12 39.10
N SER A 90 26.48 -24.47 38.15
CA SER A 90 27.97 -24.49 38.22
C SER A 90 28.47 -24.83 36.79
N SER A 91 29.55 -24.35 36.17
CA SER A 91 30.71 -23.49 36.48
C SER A 91 31.46 -23.21 35.14
N LYS A 92 32.19 -22.10 35.03
CA LYS A 92 33.14 -21.71 33.92
C LYS A 92 34.61 -21.93 34.38
N PRO A 93 35.70 -21.62 33.62
CA PRO A 93 35.96 -21.55 32.17
C PRO A 93 37.32 -22.22 31.74
N GLY A 94 37.64 -22.22 30.44
CA GLY A 94 39.01 -22.45 29.93
C GLY A 94 39.19 -21.91 28.51
N ALA A 95 40.25 -21.12 28.28
CA ALA A 95 40.53 -20.39 27.04
C ALA A 95 41.63 -21.07 26.20
N ALA A 96 41.49 -21.07 24.87
CA ALA A 96 42.59 -21.11 23.90
C ALA A 96 42.11 -20.76 22.47
N THR A 97 43.03 -20.22 21.68
CA THR A 97 42.87 -19.33 20.52
C THR A 97 42.92 -19.98 19.13
N ALA A 98 42.28 -19.28 18.17
CA ALA A 98 42.67 -19.01 16.77
C ALA A 98 42.18 -19.88 15.57
N LYS A 99 41.45 -19.15 14.69
CA LYS A 99 41.42 -19.12 13.21
C LYS A 99 40.84 -20.30 12.41
N GLY A 100 39.75 -19.99 11.70
CA GLY A 100 39.24 -20.72 10.54
C GLY A 100 37.83 -20.26 10.18
N ALA A 101 37.70 -19.20 9.39
CA ALA A 101 36.41 -18.74 8.88
C ALA A 101 35.91 -19.70 7.79
N ASN A 102 34.87 -20.48 8.12
CA ASN A 102 34.04 -21.21 7.16
C ASN A 102 32.59 -21.11 7.65
N TYR A 103 31.80 -20.24 7.02
CA TYR A 103 30.37 -20.14 7.25
C TYR A 103 29.66 -21.29 6.50
N ALA A 104 29.41 -22.38 7.21
CA ALA A 104 28.47 -23.42 6.81
C ALA A 104 27.40 -23.51 7.89
N TYR A 105 26.25 -22.85 7.68
CA TYR A 105 25.07 -23.10 8.51
C TYR A 105 24.48 -24.45 8.10
N SER A 106 24.75 -25.48 8.89
CA SER A 106 24.01 -26.74 8.85
C SER A 106 22.94 -26.70 9.95
N VAL A 107 21.68 -26.80 9.58
CA VAL A 107 20.57 -27.02 10.53
C VAL A 107 19.87 -28.30 10.11
N ALA A 108 19.93 -29.27 11.02
CA ALA A 108 19.38 -30.60 10.85
C ALA A 108 17.84 -30.55 10.72
N TYR A 109 17.33 -31.27 9.72
CA TYR A 109 15.91 -31.45 9.44
C TYR A 109 15.28 -32.49 10.38
N SER A 110 14.14 -32.15 10.98
CA SER A 110 13.16 -33.13 11.44
C SER A 110 11.74 -32.65 11.14
N SER A 111 10.96 -33.56 10.57
CA SER A 111 9.71 -33.35 9.84
C SER A 111 8.46 -33.23 10.72
N LYS A 112 7.43 -32.61 10.13
CA LYS A 112 6.00 -32.55 10.52
C LYS A 112 5.66 -31.41 11.48
N ASP A 113 5.40 -30.23 10.91
CA ASP A 113 4.23 -29.36 11.16
C ASP A 113 4.45 -27.98 10.50
N GLY A 114 3.39 -27.40 9.93
CA GLY A 114 3.45 -26.10 9.24
C GLY A 114 3.79 -24.97 10.22
N TRP A 115 4.69 -24.08 9.81
CA TRP A 115 5.22 -22.95 10.60
C TRP A 115 5.78 -23.36 11.97
N ARG A 116 7.10 -23.52 12.04
CA ARG A 116 7.78 -23.53 13.34
C ARG A 116 7.99 -22.08 13.77
N SER A 117 7.37 -21.67 14.88
CA SER A 117 8.12 -20.81 15.81
C SER A 117 9.41 -21.57 16.13
N SER A 118 10.56 -20.90 16.24
CA SER A 118 11.74 -21.59 16.75
C SER A 118 11.35 -22.16 18.12
N ALA A 119 11.20 -23.48 18.20
CA ALA A 119 10.86 -24.15 19.45
C ALA A 119 11.85 -23.64 20.50
N SER A 120 11.29 -23.06 21.57
CA SER A 120 11.96 -22.45 22.70
C SER A 120 12.77 -21.15 22.48
N SER A 121 12.32 -20.23 21.62
CA SER A 121 12.58 -18.81 21.91
C SER A 121 11.36 -18.26 22.65
N PRO A 122 11.47 -17.83 23.92
CA PRO A 122 10.36 -17.15 24.58
C PRO A 122 9.94 -15.98 23.68
N VAL A 123 8.64 -15.75 23.53
CA VAL A 123 8.13 -14.47 23.01
C VAL A 123 8.89 -13.40 23.78
N SER A 124 9.82 -12.76 23.09
CA SER A 124 10.71 -11.83 23.74
C SER A 124 9.85 -10.63 24.10
N ARG A 125 9.72 -10.33 25.40
CA ARG A 125 9.20 -9.04 25.86
C ARG A 125 10.20 -7.91 25.56
N ALA A 126 11.02 -8.04 24.52
CA ALA A 126 11.85 -6.97 24.03
C ALA A 126 10.93 -5.88 23.50
N SER A 127 11.17 -4.65 23.92
CA SER A 127 10.42 -3.46 23.48
C SER A 127 10.64 -3.12 22.01
N ALA A 128 11.65 -3.71 21.36
CA ALA A 128 12.02 -3.49 19.96
C ALA A 128 12.75 -4.72 19.37
N PRO A 129 12.73 -4.91 18.04
CA PRO A 129 13.49 -5.97 17.38
C PRO A 129 15.00 -5.76 17.55
N ASP A 130 15.73 -6.86 17.77
CA ASP A 130 17.20 -6.84 17.89
C ASP A 130 17.85 -6.71 16.51
N ILE A 131 18.62 -5.63 16.33
CA ILE A 131 19.37 -5.33 15.11
C ILE A 131 20.89 -5.36 15.33
N SER A 132 21.36 -5.80 16.50
CA SER A 132 22.80 -5.80 16.87
C SER A 132 23.69 -6.63 15.93
N HIS A 133 23.10 -7.59 15.23
CA HIS A 133 23.77 -8.43 14.23
C HIS A 133 23.91 -7.74 12.85
N LEU A 134 23.22 -6.62 12.61
CA LEU A 134 23.24 -5.93 11.32
C LEU A 134 24.44 -5.00 11.21
N ASN A 135 25.09 -5.02 10.04
CA ASN A 135 26.04 -3.99 9.67
C ASN A 135 25.32 -2.83 8.97
N LEU A 136 24.99 -1.77 9.71
CA LEU A 136 24.27 -0.61 9.17
C LEU A 136 25.04 0.12 8.05
N ALA A 137 26.37 -0.05 7.97
CA ALA A 137 27.16 0.49 6.88
C ALA A 137 26.78 -0.10 5.51
N ASP A 138 26.25 -1.34 5.49
CA ASP A 138 25.84 -2.02 4.25
C ASP A 138 24.76 -1.22 3.52
N ILE A 139 23.91 -0.46 4.22
CA ILE A 139 22.87 0.38 3.60
C ILE A 139 23.46 1.35 2.55
N ASN A 140 24.64 1.90 2.81
CA ASN A 140 25.31 2.86 1.92
C ASN A 140 26.41 2.24 1.07
N ASP A 141 26.76 0.97 1.28
CA ASP A 141 27.79 0.27 0.51
C ASP A 141 27.25 -0.16 -0.85
N THR A 142 27.59 0.61 -1.90
CA THR A 142 27.16 0.35 -3.28
C THR A 142 27.78 -0.91 -3.90
N SER A 143 28.77 -1.53 -3.24
CA SER A 143 29.30 -2.83 -3.64
C SER A 143 28.37 -3.99 -3.23
N LYS A 144 27.44 -3.75 -2.29
CA LYS A 144 26.45 -4.74 -1.88
C LYS A 144 25.25 -4.76 -2.83
N PRO A 145 24.66 -5.94 -3.11
CA PRO A 145 23.41 -6.03 -3.85
C PRO A 145 22.28 -5.24 -3.18
N MET A 146 21.40 -4.65 -3.98
CA MET A 146 20.29 -3.82 -3.48
C MET A 146 19.40 -4.56 -2.48
N ARG A 147 19.18 -5.87 -2.66
CA ARG A 147 18.41 -6.70 -1.71
C ARG A 147 18.96 -6.66 -0.28
N VAL A 148 20.28 -6.73 -0.11
CA VAL A 148 20.97 -6.69 1.19
C VAL A 148 20.79 -5.30 1.80
N ARG A 149 21.02 -4.26 0.99
CA ARG A 149 20.94 -2.86 1.44
C ARG A 149 19.53 -2.48 1.88
N MET A 150 18.52 -2.92 1.11
CA MET A 150 17.12 -2.72 1.43
C MET A 150 16.72 -3.50 2.68
N GLU A 151 17.13 -4.76 2.81
CA GLU A 151 16.85 -5.57 3.99
C GLU A 151 17.39 -4.93 5.27
N THR A 152 18.67 -4.53 5.26
CA THR A 152 19.30 -3.84 6.38
C THR A 152 18.56 -2.54 6.71
N TYR A 153 18.18 -1.77 5.69
CA TYR A 153 17.43 -0.52 5.87
C TYR A 153 16.06 -0.75 6.52
N ILE A 154 15.26 -1.70 6.04
CA ILE A 154 13.92 -1.94 6.61
C ILE A 154 13.99 -2.49 8.03
N LYS A 155 14.99 -3.32 8.37
CA LYS A 155 15.18 -3.81 9.74
C LYS A 155 15.58 -2.68 10.69
N ASP A 156 16.49 -1.79 10.27
CA ASP A 156 16.83 -0.57 11.01
C ASP A 156 15.63 0.35 11.20
N LEU A 157 14.87 0.61 10.12
CA LEU A 157 13.70 1.47 10.18
C LEU A 157 12.60 0.89 11.09
N GLN A 158 12.36 -0.43 11.03
CA GLN A 158 11.43 -1.10 11.95
C GLN A 158 11.87 -0.90 13.40
N HIS A 159 13.15 -1.10 13.71
CA HIS A 159 13.68 -0.88 15.05
C HIS A 159 13.46 0.57 15.52
N ARG A 160 13.79 1.56 14.69
CA ARG A 160 13.59 2.99 15.02
C ARG A 160 12.12 3.32 15.25
N ILE A 161 11.23 2.85 14.37
CA ILE A 161 9.79 3.12 14.48
C ILE A 161 9.20 2.47 15.72
N VAL A 162 9.47 1.19 15.95
CA VAL A 162 8.97 0.44 17.12
C VAL A 162 9.47 1.09 18.41
N THR A 163 10.73 1.50 18.46
CA THR A 163 11.30 2.21 19.61
C THR A 163 10.59 3.55 19.85
N ALA A 164 10.40 4.36 18.80
CA ALA A 164 9.76 5.66 18.92
C ALA A 164 8.29 5.57 19.31
N LEU A 165 7.53 4.64 18.72
CA LEU A 165 6.13 4.40 19.12
C LEU A 165 6.07 3.82 20.54
N GLY A 166 6.94 2.89 20.88
CA GLY A 166 7.02 2.32 22.23
C GLY A 166 7.30 3.36 23.31
N ALA A 167 8.05 4.42 23.00
CA ALA A 167 8.32 5.53 23.92
C ALA A 167 7.09 6.43 24.17
N GLU A 168 6.10 6.43 23.28
CA GLU A 168 4.84 7.17 23.47
C GLU A 168 3.77 6.37 24.22
N GLU A 169 4.01 5.08 24.45
CA GLU A 169 3.08 4.17 25.11
C GLU A 169 3.40 4.00 26.62
N THR A 170 2.34 3.96 27.43
CA THR A 170 2.42 3.82 28.91
C THR A 170 1.72 2.56 29.42
N GLY A 171 0.81 1.96 28.65
CA GLY A 171 -0.04 0.83 29.05
C GLY A 171 0.18 -0.48 28.29
N GLY A 172 1.13 -0.53 27.35
CA GLY A 172 1.39 -1.71 26.52
C GLY A 172 2.83 -1.80 26.04
N GLN A 173 3.20 -2.95 25.48
CA GLN A 173 4.51 -3.17 24.86
C GLN A 173 4.33 -3.90 23.53
N PHE A 174 5.25 -3.66 22.61
CA PHE A 174 5.32 -4.46 21.40
C PHE A 174 5.73 -5.90 21.73
N ILE A 175 4.99 -6.83 21.15
CA ILE A 175 5.38 -8.23 21.00
C ILE A 175 6.20 -8.32 19.72
N VAL A 176 7.43 -8.82 19.83
CA VAL A 176 8.31 -9.07 18.68
C VAL A 176 8.31 -10.55 18.37
N ASP A 177 7.88 -10.90 17.16
CA ASP A 177 7.77 -12.29 16.71
C ASP A 177 8.47 -12.48 15.36
N SER A 178 9.57 -13.23 15.39
CA SER A 178 10.35 -13.61 14.21
C SER A 178 9.90 -14.96 13.67
N TRP A 179 9.72 -15.06 12.36
CA TRP A 179 9.20 -16.26 11.72
C TRP A 179 9.92 -16.55 10.40
N LEU A 180 9.91 -17.83 10.01
CA LEU A 180 10.48 -18.34 8.77
C LEU A 180 9.40 -18.97 7.90
N ARG A 181 9.51 -18.83 6.58
CA ARG A 181 8.63 -19.51 5.62
C ARG A 181 9.26 -20.79 5.14
N LYS A 182 8.44 -21.83 4.99
CA LYS A 182 8.87 -23.11 4.41
C LYS A 182 9.32 -22.95 2.97
N GLU A 183 8.64 -22.08 2.21
CA GLU A 183 8.90 -21.81 0.80
C GLU A 183 10.11 -20.90 0.56
N GLY A 184 10.69 -20.33 1.63
CA GLY A 184 11.80 -19.40 1.58
C GLY A 184 11.43 -18.00 2.08
N GLY A 185 12.34 -17.43 2.88
CA GLY A 185 12.21 -16.11 3.46
C GLY A 185 11.86 -16.10 4.94
N GLU A 186 11.83 -14.89 5.48
CA GLU A 186 11.65 -14.59 6.89
C GLU A 186 10.81 -13.33 7.08
N GLY A 187 10.44 -13.07 8.33
CA GLY A 187 9.82 -11.80 8.72
C GLY A 187 9.92 -11.57 10.21
N ILE A 188 9.70 -10.32 10.60
CA ILE A 188 9.58 -9.90 11.99
C ILE A 188 8.29 -9.11 12.11
N SER A 189 7.37 -9.61 12.92
CA SER A 189 6.12 -8.92 13.24
C SER A 189 6.24 -8.29 14.61
N CYS A 190 6.17 -6.96 14.66
CA CYS A 190 6.10 -6.21 15.91
C CYS A 190 4.68 -5.73 16.11
N VAL A 191 3.96 -6.23 17.12
CA VAL A 191 2.54 -5.94 17.34
C VAL A 191 2.30 -5.47 18.77
N LEU A 192 1.56 -4.39 18.92
CA LEU A 192 1.08 -3.84 20.18
C LEU A 192 -0.45 -3.82 20.12
N GLN A 193 -1.10 -4.30 21.17
CA GLN A 193 -2.56 -4.30 21.32
C GLN A 193 -2.93 -3.83 22.73
N ASP A 194 -4.11 -3.22 22.86
CA ASP A 194 -4.69 -2.79 24.13
C ASP A 194 -3.81 -1.79 24.90
N GLY A 195 -3.04 -0.96 24.17
CA GLY A 195 -2.27 0.14 24.75
C GLY A 195 -3.13 1.35 25.11
N GLN A 196 -2.60 2.25 25.95
CA GLN A 196 -3.27 3.50 26.32
C GLN A 196 -3.20 4.53 25.20
N THR A 197 -2.06 4.64 24.50
CA THR A 197 -1.92 5.55 23.37
C THR A 197 -2.34 4.86 22.08
N PHE A 198 -1.88 3.63 21.88
CA PHE A 198 -2.18 2.85 20.68
C PHE A 198 -3.10 1.68 21.04
N GLU A 199 -4.36 1.75 20.58
CA GLU A 199 -5.28 0.62 20.73
C GLU A 199 -4.75 -0.61 19.99
N LYS A 200 -4.18 -0.38 18.80
CA LYS A 200 -3.47 -1.41 18.04
C LYS A 200 -2.42 -0.76 17.15
N ALA A 201 -1.21 -1.30 17.18
CA ALA A 201 -0.16 -0.94 16.25
C ALA A 201 0.53 -2.20 15.76
N GLY A 202 0.88 -2.26 14.49
CA GLY A 202 1.85 -3.23 14.05
C GLY A 202 2.80 -2.66 13.03
N VAL A 203 4.04 -3.13 13.11
CA VAL A 203 5.17 -2.72 12.28
C VAL A 203 5.84 -4.00 11.84
N ASN A 204 5.52 -4.45 10.64
CA ASN A 204 5.91 -5.76 10.13
C ASN A 204 6.93 -5.61 9.01
N ILE A 205 7.97 -6.43 9.04
CA ILE A 205 8.83 -6.66 7.87
C ILE A 205 8.59 -8.06 7.31
N SER A 206 8.83 -8.20 6.02
CA SER A 206 8.86 -9.49 5.35
C SER A 206 9.96 -9.47 4.29
N VAL A 207 10.77 -10.52 4.27
CA VAL A 207 11.85 -10.75 3.31
C VAL A 207 11.58 -12.12 2.70
N VAL A 208 10.98 -12.15 1.52
CA VAL A 208 10.49 -13.36 0.86
C VAL A 208 11.27 -13.58 -0.42
N HIS A 209 11.68 -14.82 -0.65
CA HIS A 209 12.29 -15.23 -1.90
C HIS A 209 11.78 -16.60 -2.33
N GLY A 210 11.83 -16.87 -3.62
CA GLY A 210 11.35 -18.13 -4.18
C GLY A 210 11.39 -18.12 -5.69
N LYS A 211 10.55 -18.94 -6.33
CA LYS A 211 10.41 -18.99 -7.79
C LYS A 211 9.02 -18.52 -8.19
N LEU A 212 8.94 -17.52 -9.07
CA LEU A 212 7.69 -17.07 -9.67
C LEU A 212 7.41 -17.84 -10.96
N PRO A 213 6.28 -18.57 -11.05
CA PRO A 213 5.90 -19.23 -12.29
C PRO A 213 5.45 -18.21 -13.36
N PRO A 214 5.53 -18.55 -14.66
CA PRO A 214 5.10 -17.67 -15.75
C PRO A 214 3.69 -17.08 -15.58
N ALA A 215 2.73 -17.87 -15.10
CA ALA A 215 1.37 -17.39 -14.85
C ALA A 215 1.31 -16.25 -13.82
N ALA A 216 2.12 -16.32 -12.75
CA ALA A 216 2.20 -15.27 -11.76
C ALA A 216 2.87 -14.01 -12.33
N ILE A 217 3.93 -14.17 -13.15
CA ILE A 217 4.57 -13.04 -13.85
C ILE A 217 3.57 -12.34 -14.78
N ARG A 218 2.74 -13.09 -15.52
CA ARG A 218 1.68 -12.52 -16.37
C ARG A 218 0.67 -11.73 -15.56
N GLN A 219 0.21 -12.28 -14.43
CA GLN A 219 -0.72 -11.60 -13.54
C GLN A 219 -0.11 -10.30 -13.00
N MET A 220 1.15 -10.35 -12.56
CA MET A 220 1.91 -9.17 -12.12
C MET A 220 2.05 -8.13 -13.22
N SER A 221 2.25 -8.54 -14.47
CA SER A 221 2.40 -7.63 -15.61
C SER A 221 1.18 -6.75 -15.89
N ALA A 222 -0.01 -7.11 -15.37
CA ALA A 222 -1.20 -6.26 -15.46
C ALA A 222 -1.07 -4.97 -14.65
N ASP A 223 -0.27 -5.02 -13.58
CA ASP A 223 0.05 -3.87 -12.74
C ASP A 223 1.43 -3.31 -13.00
N HIS A 224 2.35 -4.12 -13.53
CA HIS A 224 3.75 -3.76 -13.81
C HIS A 224 4.01 -3.64 -15.32
N ALA A 225 3.89 -2.44 -15.87
CA ALA A 225 4.03 -2.20 -17.30
C ALA A 225 5.39 -2.71 -17.83
N GLY A 226 5.36 -3.40 -18.98
CA GLY A 226 6.54 -3.93 -19.64
C GLY A 226 7.26 -5.06 -18.88
N LEU A 227 6.68 -5.63 -17.81
CA LEU A 227 7.40 -6.60 -16.97
C LEU A 227 7.85 -7.84 -17.76
N GLN A 228 7.02 -8.39 -18.66
CA GLN A 228 7.39 -9.58 -19.44
C GLN A 228 8.55 -9.29 -20.38
N GLU A 229 8.46 -8.16 -21.08
CA GLU A 229 9.48 -7.67 -21.99
C GLU A 229 10.80 -7.43 -21.26
N ARG A 230 10.72 -6.83 -20.06
CA ARG A 230 11.87 -6.61 -19.16
C ARG A 230 12.56 -7.89 -18.73
N THR A 231 11.83 -9.00 -18.61
CA THR A 231 12.47 -10.27 -18.27
C THR A 231 13.45 -10.73 -19.36
N GLY A 232 13.21 -10.33 -20.62
CA GLY A 232 13.96 -10.80 -21.78
C GLY A 232 13.85 -12.32 -22.01
N TYR A 233 12.95 -13.02 -21.33
CA TYR A 233 12.73 -14.45 -21.47
C TYR A 233 11.45 -14.73 -22.25
N GLN A 234 11.50 -15.72 -23.13
CA GLN A 234 10.29 -16.35 -23.62
C GLN A 234 9.69 -17.19 -22.48
N LEU A 235 8.63 -16.68 -21.84
CA LEU A 235 7.99 -17.33 -20.69
C LEU A 235 6.88 -18.33 -21.08
N ASP A 236 6.41 -18.27 -22.33
CA ASP A 236 5.21 -18.98 -22.79
C ASP A 236 5.44 -19.83 -24.04
N GLY A 237 4.62 -20.87 -24.15
CA GLY A 237 4.56 -21.78 -25.30
C GLY A 237 5.56 -22.94 -25.24
N PRO A 238 5.62 -23.76 -26.31
CA PRO A 238 6.57 -24.88 -26.40
C PRO A 238 8.03 -24.42 -26.34
N ASN A 239 8.30 -23.17 -26.74
CA ASN A 239 9.62 -22.57 -26.78
C ASN A 239 9.98 -21.77 -25.51
N ALA A 240 9.23 -21.96 -24.41
CA ALA A 240 9.55 -21.27 -23.17
C ALA A 240 10.96 -21.63 -22.68
N GLU A 241 11.79 -20.61 -22.42
CA GLU A 241 13.20 -20.76 -22.05
C GLU A 241 13.36 -21.20 -20.59
N VAL A 242 12.41 -20.84 -19.72
CA VAL A 242 12.47 -21.06 -18.27
C VAL A 242 11.10 -21.42 -17.70
N ASP A 243 11.07 -22.25 -16.65
CA ASP A 243 9.82 -22.61 -15.95
C ASP A 243 9.41 -21.57 -14.88
N GLY A 244 10.04 -20.40 -14.89
CA GLY A 244 9.85 -19.34 -13.90
C GLY A 244 11.16 -18.69 -13.48
N LEU A 245 11.04 -17.53 -12.83
CA LEU A 245 12.18 -16.70 -12.44
C LEU A 245 12.33 -16.67 -10.92
N PRO A 246 13.55 -16.80 -10.38
CA PRO A 246 13.79 -16.51 -8.98
C PRO A 246 13.41 -15.06 -8.67
N PHE A 247 12.72 -14.87 -7.55
CA PHE A 247 12.30 -13.55 -7.10
C PHE A 247 12.77 -13.30 -5.67
N TYR A 248 12.89 -12.02 -5.34
CA TYR A 248 13.10 -11.50 -4.00
C TYR A 248 12.17 -10.31 -3.78
N ALA A 249 11.55 -10.26 -2.61
CA ALA A 249 10.67 -9.20 -2.18
C ALA A 249 10.96 -8.88 -0.71
N ALA A 250 11.32 -7.63 -0.41
CA ALA A 250 11.51 -7.16 0.95
C ALA A 250 10.72 -5.89 1.17
N GLY A 251 10.06 -5.78 2.32
CA GLY A 251 9.35 -4.54 2.66
C GLY A 251 9.00 -4.42 4.12
N LEU A 252 8.84 -3.17 4.55
CA LEU A 252 8.25 -2.78 5.82
C LEU A 252 6.83 -2.29 5.55
N SER A 253 5.88 -2.79 6.33
CA SER A 253 4.50 -2.31 6.34
C SER A 253 4.04 -2.08 7.77
N LEU A 254 3.35 -0.98 8.02
CA LEU A 254 2.77 -0.70 9.33
C LEU A 254 1.39 -0.08 9.20
N VAL A 255 0.60 -0.33 10.25
CA VAL A 255 -0.66 0.38 10.52
C VAL A 255 -0.70 0.67 12.00
N VAL A 256 -1.06 1.90 12.35
CA VAL A 256 -1.22 2.33 13.74
C VAL A 256 -2.61 2.91 13.90
N HIS A 257 -3.36 2.38 14.86
CA HIS A 257 -4.66 2.84 15.30
C HIS A 257 -4.53 3.39 16.73
N PRO A 258 -4.41 4.72 16.89
CA PRO A 258 -4.46 5.35 18.20
C PRO A 258 -5.78 5.09 18.91
N ALA A 259 -5.74 4.99 20.24
CA ALA A 259 -6.93 4.89 21.07
C ALA A 259 -7.75 6.19 21.02
N ASN A 260 -7.09 7.34 21.15
CA ASN A 260 -7.75 8.65 21.15
C ASN A 260 -8.34 8.99 19.75
N PRO A 261 -9.65 9.31 19.63
CA PRO A 261 -10.27 9.71 18.36
C PRO A 261 -9.60 10.91 17.67
N PHE A 262 -8.94 11.80 18.41
CA PHE A 262 -8.27 12.96 17.83
C PHE A 262 -6.86 12.66 17.30
N ALA A 263 -6.29 11.49 17.62
CA ALA A 263 -5.04 11.02 17.08
C ALA A 263 -5.29 10.20 15.80
N PRO A 264 -4.69 10.55 14.66
CA PRO A 264 -5.02 9.94 13.38
C PRO A 264 -4.45 8.51 13.25
N THR A 265 -5.22 7.63 12.59
CA THR A 265 -4.66 6.37 12.07
C THR A 265 -3.65 6.68 10.97
N VAL A 266 -2.56 5.91 10.88
CA VAL A 266 -1.59 6.03 9.78
C VAL A 266 -1.28 4.67 9.18
N HIS A 267 -1.00 4.68 7.88
CA HIS A 267 -0.47 3.53 7.15
C HIS A 267 0.83 3.93 6.45
N PHE A 268 1.75 2.98 6.39
CA PHE A 268 3.05 3.13 5.75
C PHE A 268 3.47 1.80 5.13
N ASN A 269 4.02 1.86 3.93
CA ASN A 269 4.60 0.70 3.25
C ASN A 269 5.78 1.15 2.40
N TYR A 270 6.94 0.50 2.51
CA TYR A 270 8.04 0.65 1.54
C TYR A 270 8.64 -0.71 1.25
N ARG A 271 8.76 -1.02 -0.03
CA ARG A 271 9.13 -2.34 -0.52
C ARG A 271 10.03 -2.27 -1.74
N TYR A 272 10.81 -3.32 -1.91
CA TYR A 272 11.65 -3.58 -3.05
C TYR A 272 11.33 -4.97 -3.58
N PHE A 273 11.32 -5.09 -4.90
CA PHE A 273 11.11 -6.34 -5.59
C PHE A 273 12.17 -6.50 -6.68
N GLU A 274 12.68 -7.72 -6.85
CA GLU A 274 13.55 -8.08 -7.97
C GLU A 274 13.29 -9.49 -8.50
N LEU A 275 13.54 -9.67 -9.80
CA LEU A 275 13.66 -10.94 -10.49
C LEU A 275 15.12 -11.14 -10.90
N THR A 276 15.64 -12.35 -10.75
CA THR A 276 17.01 -12.69 -11.17
C THR A 276 17.00 -13.80 -12.21
N HIS A 277 18.14 -14.03 -12.86
CA HIS A 277 18.30 -15.14 -13.79
C HIS A 277 18.24 -16.48 -13.04
N PRO A 278 17.48 -17.48 -13.51
CA PRO A 278 17.55 -18.83 -12.95
C PRO A 278 18.90 -19.47 -13.30
N PRO A 279 19.46 -20.36 -12.45
CA PRO A 279 20.73 -21.02 -12.72
C PRO A 279 20.69 -21.93 -13.96
N THR A 280 19.52 -22.50 -14.27
CA THR A 280 19.32 -23.42 -15.40
C THR A 280 18.17 -22.97 -16.28
N LEU A 281 18.27 -23.28 -17.58
CA LEU A 281 17.17 -23.19 -18.53
C LEU A 281 16.18 -24.35 -18.31
N ARG A 282 15.01 -24.26 -18.97
CA ARG A 282 13.96 -25.28 -18.94
C ARG A 282 14.43 -26.66 -19.41
N ASP A 283 15.36 -26.70 -20.36
CA ASP A 283 15.95 -27.93 -20.88
C ASP A 283 17.06 -28.52 -19.98
N GLY A 284 17.30 -27.91 -18.81
CA GLY A 284 18.29 -28.35 -17.83
C GLY A 284 19.71 -27.85 -18.08
N ARG A 285 19.98 -27.17 -19.20
CA ARG A 285 21.33 -26.60 -19.45
C ARG A 285 21.62 -25.41 -18.52
N PRO A 286 22.89 -25.16 -18.18
CA PRO A 286 23.28 -23.94 -17.48
C PRO A 286 22.81 -22.70 -18.23
N ASN A 287 22.29 -21.71 -17.51
CA ASN A 287 21.83 -20.47 -18.11
C ASN A 287 23.02 -19.52 -18.33
N PRO A 288 23.39 -19.20 -19.59
CA PRO A 288 24.54 -18.34 -19.86
C PRO A 288 24.35 -16.92 -19.29
N ARG A 289 23.10 -16.45 -19.17
CA ARG A 289 22.80 -15.14 -18.57
C ARG A 289 23.07 -15.14 -17.07
N TYR A 290 22.79 -16.25 -16.37
CA TYR A 290 23.12 -16.41 -14.96
C TYR A 290 24.64 -16.43 -14.73
N GLU A 291 25.37 -17.21 -15.51
CA GLU A 291 26.85 -17.30 -15.38
C GLU A 291 27.53 -15.97 -15.71
N ALA A 292 27.07 -15.26 -16.76
CA ALA A 292 27.57 -13.94 -17.09
C ALA A 292 27.32 -12.93 -15.95
N ALA A 293 26.15 -12.97 -15.33
CA ALA A 293 25.83 -12.11 -14.19
C ALA A 293 26.72 -12.43 -12.98
N LYS A 294 26.92 -13.73 -12.67
CA LYS A 294 27.77 -14.19 -11.57
C LYS A 294 29.24 -13.80 -11.76
N ALA A 295 29.76 -13.90 -12.99
CA ALA A 295 31.14 -13.56 -13.32
C ALA A 295 31.47 -12.06 -13.13
N GLN A 296 30.46 -11.19 -13.16
CA GLN A 296 30.64 -9.74 -12.97
C GLN A 296 30.80 -9.34 -11.50
N GLY A 297 30.79 -10.28 -10.55
CA GLY A 297 31.08 -10.05 -9.13
C GLY A 297 29.98 -9.33 -8.34
N ASN A 298 29.03 -8.69 -9.02
CA ASN A 298 27.70 -8.42 -8.47
C ASN A 298 26.92 -9.71 -8.58
N GLU A 299 26.38 -10.22 -7.48
CA GLU A 299 25.36 -11.27 -7.55
C GLU A 299 24.20 -10.78 -8.43
N ALA A 300 24.24 -11.12 -9.72
CA ALA A 300 23.35 -10.78 -10.83
C ALA A 300 22.63 -9.42 -10.71
N GLU A 301 23.01 -8.43 -11.54
CA GLU A 301 22.09 -7.31 -11.79
C GLU A 301 20.70 -7.89 -12.11
N PRO A 302 19.66 -7.49 -11.36
CA PRO A 302 18.37 -8.14 -11.49
C PRO A 302 17.78 -7.86 -12.87
N VAL A 303 17.13 -8.89 -13.42
CA VAL A 303 16.49 -8.86 -14.74
C VAL A 303 15.40 -7.79 -14.78
N ALA A 304 14.62 -7.71 -13.71
CA ALA A 304 13.65 -6.66 -13.50
C ALA A 304 13.61 -6.34 -12.01
N TRP A 305 13.37 -5.08 -11.67
CA TRP A 305 13.24 -4.65 -10.28
C TRP A 305 12.40 -3.38 -10.22
N TRP A 306 11.82 -3.10 -9.06
CA TRP A 306 11.17 -1.84 -8.77
C TRP A 306 11.08 -1.61 -7.27
N PHE A 307 10.90 -0.34 -6.90
CA PHE A 307 10.44 0.04 -5.58
C PHE A 307 8.94 0.35 -5.62
N GLY A 308 8.29 0.16 -4.49
CA GLY A 308 6.93 0.63 -4.26
C GLY A 308 6.79 1.10 -2.83
N GLY A 309 5.82 1.96 -2.57
CA GLY A 309 5.58 2.41 -1.22
C GLY A 309 4.64 3.59 -1.10
N GLY A 310 4.59 4.14 0.09
CA GLY A 310 3.71 5.24 0.43
C GLY A 310 3.52 5.37 1.93
N THR A 311 3.05 6.54 2.32
CA THR A 311 2.63 6.86 3.69
C THR A 311 1.36 7.69 3.56
N ASP A 312 0.30 7.32 4.27
CA ASP A 312 -0.99 8.01 4.24
C ASP A 312 -1.63 8.15 5.62
N LEU A 313 -2.36 9.25 5.81
CA LEU A 313 -2.96 9.65 7.08
C LEU A 313 -4.48 9.54 7.03
N THR A 314 -5.04 8.89 8.04
CA THR A 314 -6.49 8.67 8.21
C THR A 314 -6.98 9.29 9.51
N PRO A 315 -7.27 10.60 9.53
CA PRO A 315 -7.88 11.26 10.68
C PRO A 315 -9.35 10.85 10.85
N ILE A 316 -9.77 10.72 12.09
CA ILE A 316 -11.19 10.58 12.46
C ILE A 316 -11.86 11.97 12.47
N TYR A 317 -11.12 12.94 13.00
CA TYR A 317 -11.44 14.35 13.04
C TYR A 317 -10.34 15.14 12.36
N LEU A 318 -10.72 16.04 11.45
CA LEU A 318 -9.79 16.85 10.68
C LEU A 318 -9.23 17.99 11.52
N PHE A 319 -7.90 18.01 11.64
CA PHE A 319 -7.13 19.18 12.03
C PHE A 319 -6.29 19.61 10.83
N GLU A 320 -6.58 20.78 10.27
CA GLU A 320 -5.92 21.24 9.03
C GLU A 320 -4.41 21.41 9.24
N GLU A 321 -3.98 21.82 10.43
CA GLU A 321 -2.58 21.97 10.76
C GLU A 321 -1.84 20.63 10.84
N ASP A 322 -2.51 19.55 11.24
CA ASP A 322 -1.93 18.21 11.32
C ASP A 322 -1.79 17.61 9.91
N ALA A 323 -2.82 17.77 9.06
CA ALA A 323 -2.76 17.37 7.66
C ALA A 323 -1.68 18.16 6.89
N SER A 324 -1.60 19.47 7.13
CA SER A 324 -0.57 20.34 6.52
C SER A 324 0.84 19.96 6.98
N HIS A 325 1.04 19.69 8.28
CA HIS A 325 2.33 19.22 8.81
C HIS A 325 2.76 17.93 8.12
N PHE A 326 1.89 16.92 8.16
CA PHE A 326 2.16 15.61 7.57
C PHE A 326 2.55 15.70 6.09
N HIS A 327 1.74 16.40 5.29
CA HIS A 327 2.00 16.57 3.86
C HIS A 327 3.24 17.41 3.57
N ARG A 328 3.51 18.46 4.34
CA ARG A 328 4.71 19.30 4.17
C ARG A 328 5.98 18.52 4.45
N THR A 329 6.00 17.69 5.49
CA THR A 329 7.14 16.81 5.79
C THR A 329 7.40 15.82 4.66
N LEU A 330 6.36 15.17 4.13
CA LEU A 330 6.49 14.26 2.99
C LEU A 330 6.94 14.99 1.72
N LYS A 331 6.39 16.18 1.45
CA LYS A 331 6.77 17.02 0.31
C LYS A 331 8.23 17.43 0.38
N GLN A 332 8.72 17.87 1.53
CA GLN A 332 10.13 18.23 1.72
C GLN A 332 11.06 17.04 1.45
N ALA A 333 10.70 15.85 1.92
CA ALA A 333 11.48 14.63 1.68
C ALA A 333 11.48 14.22 0.20
N ALA A 334 10.37 14.42 -0.50
CA ALA A 334 10.25 14.14 -1.93
C ALA A 334 11.00 15.17 -2.78
N ASP A 335 10.80 16.47 -2.52
CA ASP A 335 11.41 17.59 -3.24
C ASP A 335 12.94 17.59 -3.13
N ALA A 336 13.49 17.11 -2.00
CA ALA A 336 14.93 16.91 -1.83
C ALA A 336 15.52 15.88 -2.82
N ASN A 337 14.69 15.05 -3.44
CA ASN A 337 15.09 14.04 -4.41
C ASN A 337 14.60 14.35 -5.83
N ASP A 338 13.36 14.82 -6.01
CA ASP A 338 12.82 15.37 -7.26
C ASP A 338 11.49 16.09 -7.00
N ALA A 339 11.36 17.35 -7.46
CA ALA A 339 10.15 18.16 -7.28
C ALA A 339 8.89 17.60 -7.98
N ALA A 340 9.04 16.67 -8.93
CA ALA A 340 7.92 16.00 -9.60
C ALA A 340 7.34 14.84 -8.79
N PHE A 341 8.05 14.32 -7.78
CA PHE A 341 7.62 13.14 -7.03
C PHE A 341 6.38 13.41 -6.16
N TYR A 342 6.41 14.43 -5.31
CA TYR A 342 5.28 14.73 -4.43
C TYR A 342 3.96 14.94 -5.18
N PRO A 343 3.85 15.83 -6.19
CA PRO A 343 2.57 16.06 -6.86
C PRO A 343 2.05 14.80 -7.57
N ALA A 344 2.93 13.97 -8.16
CA ALA A 344 2.54 12.72 -8.78
C ALA A 344 2.03 11.70 -7.74
N TRP A 345 2.80 11.48 -6.68
CA TRP A 345 2.50 10.46 -5.68
C TRP A 345 1.37 10.84 -4.73
N LYS A 346 1.19 12.13 -4.44
CA LYS A 346 0.03 12.63 -3.69
C LYS A 346 -1.25 12.37 -4.47
N LYS A 347 -1.26 12.73 -5.76
CA LYS A 347 -2.42 12.47 -6.60
C LYS A 347 -2.72 10.98 -6.73
N TRP A 348 -1.70 10.14 -6.87
CA TRP A 348 -1.88 8.69 -6.88
C TRP A 348 -2.45 8.19 -5.53
N CYS A 349 -2.00 8.74 -4.40
CA CYS A 349 -2.52 8.40 -3.08
C CYS A 349 -4.03 8.70 -2.97
N ASP A 350 -4.47 9.87 -3.43
CA ASP A 350 -5.89 10.27 -3.43
C ASP A 350 -6.77 9.33 -4.26
N ASP A 351 -6.23 8.84 -5.39
CA ASP A 351 -6.93 7.93 -6.30
C ASP A 351 -6.90 6.48 -5.81
N TYR A 352 -5.79 6.03 -5.21
CA TYR A 352 -5.63 4.65 -4.72
C TYR A 352 -6.51 4.37 -3.50
N PHE A 353 -6.57 5.29 -2.54
CA PHE A 353 -7.32 5.12 -1.29
C PHE A 353 -8.78 5.58 -1.37
N LEU A 354 -9.33 5.66 -2.58
CA LEU A 354 -10.76 5.85 -2.80
C LEU A 354 -11.54 4.60 -2.40
N ILE A 355 -12.71 4.79 -1.78
CA ILE A 355 -13.72 3.76 -1.55
C ILE A 355 -14.86 4.00 -2.55
N PRO A 356 -14.84 3.37 -3.75
CA PRO A 356 -15.76 3.69 -4.84
C PRO A 356 -17.24 3.66 -4.44
N HIS A 357 -17.65 2.64 -3.69
CA HIS A 357 -19.05 2.48 -3.28
C HIS A 357 -19.52 3.52 -2.24
N ARG A 358 -18.59 4.20 -1.55
CA ARG A 358 -18.87 5.30 -0.63
C ARG A 358 -18.64 6.68 -1.25
N LYS A 359 -17.88 6.75 -2.36
CA LYS A 359 -17.42 8.00 -2.99
C LYS A 359 -16.66 8.91 -2.01
N GLU A 360 -15.82 8.31 -1.19
CA GLU A 360 -14.94 9.00 -0.22
C GLU A 360 -13.59 8.31 -0.17
N ARG A 361 -12.55 9.02 0.26
CA ARG A 361 -11.22 8.46 0.49
C ARG A 361 -11.15 7.95 1.92
N ARG A 362 -10.28 6.97 2.14
CA ARG A 362 -10.01 6.40 3.47
C ARG A 362 -9.58 7.48 4.46
N GLY A 363 -8.72 8.40 4.01
CA GLY A 363 -8.14 9.48 4.79
C GLY A 363 -7.82 10.72 3.95
N VAL A 364 -6.96 11.60 4.47
CA VAL A 364 -6.55 12.85 3.80
C VAL A 364 -5.41 12.67 2.80
N GLY A 365 -4.99 11.41 2.58
CA GLY A 365 -3.96 11.06 1.63
C GLY A 365 -2.56 11.11 2.24
N GLY A 366 -1.59 11.40 1.39
CA GLY A 366 -0.17 11.39 1.71
C GLY A 366 0.61 11.22 0.42
N ILE A 367 1.45 10.18 0.32
CA ILE A 367 2.08 9.78 -0.93
C ILE A 367 1.89 8.29 -1.20
N PHE A 368 1.74 7.92 -2.46
CA PHE A 368 1.69 6.53 -2.92
C PHE A 368 2.41 6.40 -4.26
N PHE A 369 3.23 5.36 -4.40
CA PHE A 369 3.89 5.00 -5.64
C PHE A 369 4.07 3.50 -5.76
N ASP A 370 4.07 3.03 -7.00
CA ASP A 370 4.44 1.68 -7.36
C ASP A 370 5.26 1.73 -8.65
N ASP A 371 5.90 0.63 -9.00
CA ASP A 371 6.66 0.49 -10.26
C ASP A 371 7.80 1.50 -10.42
N LEU A 372 8.35 2.01 -9.31
CA LEU A 372 9.42 2.98 -9.37
C LEU A 372 10.71 2.29 -9.80
N THR A 373 11.04 2.43 -11.07
CA THR A 373 12.14 1.74 -11.76
C THR A 373 12.67 2.58 -12.92
N LEU A 374 13.78 2.16 -13.51
CA LEU A 374 14.32 2.80 -14.72
C LEU A 374 13.56 2.30 -15.97
N PRO A 375 13.32 3.16 -16.99
CA PRO A 375 12.78 2.71 -18.26
C PRO A 375 13.73 1.74 -18.96
N ASP A 376 13.25 0.94 -19.91
CA ASP A 376 14.10 0.01 -20.68
C ASP A 376 14.95 0.74 -21.72
N SER A 377 16.16 0.24 -21.96
CA SER A 377 17.08 0.86 -22.93
C SER A 377 16.65 0.63 -24.38
N THR A 378 15.74 -0.33 -24.60
CA THR A 378 15.17 -0.70 -25.90
C THR A 378 13.86 0.00 -26.21
N ALA A 379 13.20 0.62 -25.21
CA ALA A 379 12.00 1.42 -25.41
C ALA A 379 12.42 2.86 -25.76
N GLY A 380 12.67 3.08 -27.05
CA GLY A 380 12.89 4.42 -27.60
C GLY A 380 11.69 5.33 -27.31
N LEU A 381 11.75 6.08 -26.22
CA LEU A 381 11.10 7.38 -26.16
C LEU A 381 11.80 8.24 -27.23
N GLY A 382 11.07 8.59 -28.29
CA GLY A 382 11.50 9.49 -29.35
C GLY A 382 11.72 10.93 -28.86
N LEU A 383 12.53 11.10 -27.81
CA LEU A 383 13.11 12.36 -27.42
C LEU A 383 14.45 12.46 -28.16
N VAL A 384 14.47 13.38 -29.12
CA VAL A 384 15.61 13.74 -29.95
C VAL A 384 16.86 13.88 -29.08
N SER A 385 17.76 12.91 -29.16
CA SER A 385 19.15 13.08 -28.74
C SER A 385 19.75 14.13 -29.66
N GLN A 386 19.80 15.39 -29.21
CA GLN A 386 20.68 16.36 -29.86
C GLN A 386 22.11 15.85 -29.70
N LYS A 387 22.67 15.38 -30.83
CA LYS A 387 24.09 15.06 -30.95
C LYS A 387 24.89 16.34 -30.71
N SER A 388 25.49 16.49 -29.55
CA SER A 388 26.69 17.33 -29.41
C SER A 388 27.88 16.50 -29.87
N SER A 389 28.38 16.82 -31.06
CA SER A 389 29.62 16.31 -31.60
C SER A 389 30.80 16.88 -30.82
N SER A 390 31.49 16.05 -30.03
CA SER A 390 32.93 16.17 -29.82
C SER A 390 33.53 14.84 -29.39
N SER A 391 34.45 14.37 -30.21
CA SER A 391 35.28 13.19 -30.02
C SER A 391 36.26 13.40 -28.85
N SER A 392 36.23 12.50 -27.87
CA SER A 392 37.47 12.02 -27.24
C SER A 392 37.22 10.67 -26.57
N SER A 393 37.99 9.69 -27.00
CA SER A 393 38.07 8.34 -26.44
C SER A 393 38.61 8.40 -25.01
N SER A 394 37.75 8.11 -24.04
CA SER A 394 38.15 7.68 -22.70
C SER A 394 37.18 6.59 -22.26
N SER A 395 37.73 5.49 -21.77
CA SER A 395 36.99 4.30 -21.33
C SER A 395 35.87 4.69 -20.35
N PRO A 396 34.63 4.15 -20.48
CA PRO A 396 33.58 4.47 -19.54
C PRO A 396 33.89 3.78 -18.22
N GLY A 397 34.32 4.57 -17.23
CA GLY A 397 34.26 4.17 -15.83
C GLY A 397 32.81 3.79 -15.47
N LYS A 398 32.68 2.80 -14.58
CA LYS A 398 31.41 2.19 -14.10
C LYS A 398 30.45 3.23 -13.47
N SER A 399 29.84 4.10 -14.27
CA SER A 399 28.77 5.00 -13.83
C SER A 399 27.43 4.31 -14.11
N GLY A 400 26.63 4.13 -13.06
CA GLY A 400 25.32 3.47 -13.14
C GLY A 400 24.42 4.12 -14.17
N ARG A 401 23.46 3.37 -14.72
CA ARG A 401 22.51 3.88 -15.72
C ARG A 401 21.65 5.02 -15.15
N TRP A 402 21.60 6.15 -15.87
CA TRP A 402 20.77 7.32 -15.53
C TRP A 402 19.66 7.51 -16.56
N SER A 403 18.45 7.84 -16.11
CA SER A 403 17.31 8.08 -16.99
C SER A 403 16.25 8.94 -16.31
N PHE A 404 15.48 9.69 -17.10
CA PHE A 404 14.22 10.26 -16.62
C PHE A 404 13.22 9.13 -16.33
N ILE A 405 12.46 9.26 -15.25
CA ILE A 405 11.54 8.23 -14.77
C ILE A 405 10.13 8.59 -15.20
N PRO A 406 9.45 7.73 -15.98
CA PRO A 406 8.02 7.86 -16.20
C PRO A 406 7.29 7.74 -14.85
N LEU A 407 6.55 8.78 -14.48
CA LEU A 407 5.73 8.80 -13.27
C LEU A 407 4.30 8.43 -13.63
N SER A 408 3.62 7.78 -12.68
CA SER A 408 2.20 7.48 -12.77
C SER A 408 1.45 8.24 -11.68
N ASP A 409 0.23 8.64 -12.00
CA ASP A 409 -0.73 9.22 -11.06
C ASP A 409 -1.86 8.24 -10.73
N GLY A 410 -1.66 6.95 -11.03
CA GLY A 410 -2.62 5.87 -10.83
C GLY A 410 -3.63 5.66 -11.95
N LYS A 411 -3.69 6.54 -12.95
CA LYS A 411 -4.61 6.38 -14.08
C LYS A 411 -4.05 5.41 -15.13
N LYS A 412 -4.88 4.45 -15.54
CA LYS A 412 -4.63 3.55 -16.69
C LYS A 412 -5.55 3.90 -17.86
N GLY A 413 -5.13 3.62 -19.09
CA GLY A 413 -5.98 3.73 -20.28
C GLY A 413 -6.08 5.14 -20.92
N PRO A 414 -7.15 5.44 -21.68
CA PRO A 414 -7.26 6.66 -22.51
C PRO A 414 -7.13 7.97 -21.73
N ALA A 415 -7.54 7.97 -20.45
CA ALA A 415 -7.43 9.12 -19.56
C ALA A 415 -5.98 9.48 -19.20
N ALA A 416 -5.06 8.51 -19.21
CA ALA A 416 -3.62 8.75 -19.04
C ALA A 416 -3.00 9.32 -20.33
N ALA A 417 -3.44 8.84 -21.50
CA ALA A 417 -2.93 9.30 -22.80
C ALA A 417 -3.21 10.79 -23.09
N ALA A 418 -4.31 11.35 -22.56
CA ALA A 418 -4.72 12.73 -22.82
C ALA A 418 -3.91 13.81 -22.06
N ARG A 419 -3.17 13.46 -20.99
CA ARG A 419 -2.45 14.42 -20.13
C ARG A 419 -0.95 14.57 -20.44
N GLY A 420 -0.44 13.79 -21.38
CA GLY A 420 1.00 13.65 -21.61
C GLY A 420 1.68 12.82 -20.51
N PRO A 421 2.87 12.25 -20.78
CA PRO A 421 3.58 11.44 -19.80
C PRO A 421 4.10 12.33 -18.67
N LEU A 422 3.68 12.06 -17.43
CA LEU A 422 4.35 12.59 -16.25
C LEU A 422 5.75 11.97 -16.19
N THR A 423 6.77 12.79 -15.94
CA THR A 423 8.15 12.34 -15.83
C THR A 423 8.84 13.05 -14.67
N SER A 424 9.89 12.44 -14.14
CA SER A 424 10.79 13.09 -13.19
C SER A 424 11.38 14.38 -13.77
N SER A 425 11.69 15.34 -12.91
CA SER A 425 12.32 16.62 -13.28
C SER A 425 13.80 16.46 -13.57
N GLN A 426 14.43 15.42 -13.00
CA GLN A 426 15.84 15.10 -13.24
C GLN A 426 16.06 13.62 -13.56
N GLN A 427 17.28 13.28 -13.97
CA GLN A 427 17.66 11.89 -14.23
C GLN A 427 17.96 11.15 -12.93
N HIS A 428 17.55 9.88 -12.87
CA HIS A 428 17.77 9.00 -11.74
C HIS A 428 18.48 7.73 -12.14
N SER A 429 19.16 7.14 -11.17
CA SER A 429 19.68 5.77 -11.21
C SER A 429 18.99 4.95 -10.13
N LYS A 430 19.22 3.63 -10.13
CA LYS A 430 18.74 2.75 -9.05
C LYS A 430 19.18 3.23 -7.66
N GLU A 431 20.38 3.81 -7.57
CA GLU A 431 20.93 4.36 -6.33
C GLU A 431 20.15 5.59 -5.87
N THR A 432 19.88 6.55 -6.77
CA THR A 432 19.14 7.74 -6.39
C THR A 432 17.69 7.41 -6.06
N LEU A 433 17.08 6.41 -6.73
CA LEU A 433 15.75 5.92 -6.36
C LEU A 433 15.72 5.23 -5.00
N PHE A 434 16.75 4.44 -4.65
CA PHE A 434 16.87 3.87 -3.31
C PHE A 434 17.04 4.96 -2.24
N ARG A 435 17.85 5.99 -2.51
CA ARG A 435 17.95 7.18 -1.65
C ARG A 435 16.59 7.86 -1.46
N THR A 436 15.81 8.01 -2.52
CA THR A 436 14.45 8.55 -2.42
C THR A 436 13.57 7.70 -1.52
N VAL A 437 13.55 6.39 -1.71
CA VAL A 437 12.78 5.45 -0.86
C VAL A 437 13.16 5.59 0.60
N ARG A 438 14.47 5.71 0.91
CA ARG A 438 14.96 5.95 2.26
C ARG A 438 14.54 7.31 2.81
N SER A 439 14.69 8.38 2.04
CA SER A 439 14.25 9.73 2.41
C SER A 439 12.77 9.75 2.79
N MET A 440 11.93 9.09 1.98
CA MET A 440 10.50 8.98 2.23
C MET A 440 10.19 8.11 3.46
N GLY A 441 10.90 6.99 3.64
CA GLY A 441 10.74 6.12 4.81
C GLY A 441 11.15 6.80 6.12
N ASP A 442 12.26 7.55 6.09
CA ASP A 442 12.81 8.27 7.25
C ASP A 442 11.96 9.50 7.63
N ALA A 443 11.19 10.04 6.68
CA ALA A 443 10.25 11.14 6.92
C ALA A 443 9.01 10.74 7.73
N PHE A 444 8.75 9.42 7.91
CA PHE A 444 7.58 8.93 8.63
C PHE A 444 7.49 9.44 10.07
N LEU A 445 8.55 9.24 10.88
CA LEU A 445 8.53 9.63 12.29
C LEU A 445 8.37 11.16 12.46
N PRO A 446 9.13 12.01 11.75
CA PRO A 446 8.90 13.46 11.78
C PRO A 446 7.50 13.88 11.32
N ALA A 447 6.87 13.15 10.39
CA ALA A 447 5.53 13.46 9.91
C ALA A 447 4.42 13.04 10.89
N TYR A 448 4.60 11.92 11.59
CA TYR A 448 3.52 11.31 12.38
C TYR A 448 3.65 11.52 13.89
N LEU A 449 4.86 11.38 14.46
CA LEU A 449 5.06 11.41 15.91
C LEU A 449 4.59 12.72 16.56
N PRO A 450 4.83 13.92 15.98
CA PRO A 450 4.31 15.17 16.53
C PRO A 450 2.78 15.21 16.61
N LEU A 451 2.09 14.53 15.70
CA LEU A 451 0.62 14.46 15.72
C LEU A 451 0.14 13.62 16.90
N ILE A 452 0.80 12.48 17.16
CA ILE A 452 0.49 11.64 18.32
C ILE A 452 0.73 12.41 19.62
N GLN A 453 1.91 13.00 19.79
CA GLN A 453 2.27 13.76 20.98
C GLN A 453 1.29 14.90 21.27
N LYS A 454 0.80 15.57 20.22
CA LYS A 454 -0.16 16.66 20.34
C LYS A 454 -1.58 16.19 20.68
N ARG A 455 -1.97 14.99 20.26
CA ARG A 455 -3.38 14.56 20.27
C ARG A 455 -3.73 13.47 21.27
N LYS A 456 -2.76 12.63 21.67
CA LYS A 456 -3.02 11.43 22.49
C LYS A 456 -3.76 11.71 23.80
N ASP A 457 -3.54 12.87 24.40
CA ASP A 457 -4.15 13.28 25.68
C ASP A 457 -5.39 14.18 25.54
N THR A 458 -5.89 14.39 24.31
CA THR A 458 -7.05 15.28 24.09
C THR A 458 -8.33 14.67 24.69
N PRO A 459 -9.05 15.35 25.60
CA PRO A 459 -10.28 14.80 26.16
C PRO A 459 -11.33 14.52 25.09
N TYR A 460 -11.99 13.36 25.17
CA TYR A 460 -13.03 12.95 24.23
C TYR A 460 -14.25 12.38 24.95
N THR A 461 -15.33 12.16 24.20
CA THR A 461 -16.61 11.66 24.70
C THR A 461 -16.98 10.36 23.99
N ASP A 462 -17.96 9.62 24.50
CA ASP A 462 -18.50 8.41 23.87
C ASP A 462 -18.99 8.66 22.42
N ALA A 463 -19.44 9.88 22.13
CA ALA A 463 -19.83 10.28 20.77
C ALA A 463 -18.62 10.29 19.82
N HIS A 464 -17.45 10.76 20.30
CA HIS A 464 -16.20 10.74 19.53
C HIS A 464 -15.71 9.30 19.31
N GLU A 465 -15.81 8.42 20.30
CA GLU A 465 -15.47 6.99 20.15
C GLU A 465 -16.40 6.29 19.16
N ARG A 466 -17.72 6.55 19.24
CA ARG A 466 -18.69 6.03 18.27
C ARG A 466 -18.31 6.45 16.85
N TRP A 467 -17.97 7.72 16.65
CA TRP A 467 -17.55 8.23 15.34
C TRP A 467 -16.23 7.60 14.86
N GLN A 468 -15.25 7.43 15.76
CA GLN A 468 -14.02 6.71 15.48
C GLN A 468 -14.30 5.28 15.00
N ALA A 469 -15.19 4.55 15.67
CA ALA A 469 -15.56 3.19 15.27
C ALA A 469 -16.23 3.14 13.88
N LEU A 470 -17.06 4.13 13.54
CA LEU A 470 -17.67 4.27 12.21
C LEU A 470 -16.62 4.53 11.12
N ARG A 471 -15.69 5.47 11.37
CA ARG A 471 -14.58 5.76 10.45
C ARG A 471 -13.64 4.57 10.29
N ARG A 472 -13.37 3.82 11.37
CA ARG A 472 -12.63 2.55 11.32
C ARG A 472 -13.35 1.47 10.51
N GLY A 473 -14.69 1.46 10.51
CA GLY A 473 -15.48 0.63 9.59
C GLY A 473 -15.16 0.90 8.12
N ARG A 474 -14.94 2.18 7.74
CA ARG A 474 -14.49 2.54 6.39
C ARG A 474 -13.07 2.08 6.08
N TYR A 475 -12.19 2.09 7.08
CA TYR A 475 -10.84 1.53 6.96
C TYR A 475 -10.90 0.02 6.64
N VAL A 476 -11.75 -0.72 7.35
CA VAL A 476 -11.99 -2.15 7.12
C VAL A 476 -12.59 -2.40 5.72
N GLU A 477 -13.59 -1.60 5.31
CA GLU A 477 -14.18 -1.69 3.96
C GLU A 477 -13.12 -1.55 2.86
N PHE A 478 -12.20 -0.59 2.99
CA PHE A 478 -11.12 -0.42 2.03
C PHE A 478 -10.19 -1.64 1.99
N ASN A 479 -9.66 -2.05 3.15
CA ASN A 479 -8.66 -3.10 3.22
C ASN A 479 -9.19 -4.46 2.72
N LEU A 480 -10.45 -4.79 3.02
CA LEU A 480 -11.02 -6.08 2.61
C LEU A 480 -11.53 -6.12 1.18
N VAL A 481 -11.94 -4.98 0.61
CA VAL A 481 -12.60 -4.93 -0.72
C VAL A 481 -11.65 -4.45 -1.82
N TYR A 482 -10.80 -3.46 -1.55
CA TYR A 482 -10.06 -2.73 -2.57
C TYR A 482 -8.54 -2.82 -2.45
N ASP A 483 -8.00 -3.02 -1.25
CA ASP A 483 -6.55 -3.04 -1.08
C ASP A 483 -5.91 -4.24 -1.80
N ARG A 484 -5.04 -3.93 -2.78
CA ARG A 484 -4.35 -4.93 -3.59
C ARG A 484 -3.41 -5.79 -2.73
N GLY A 485 -2.73 -5.18 -1.76
CA GLY A 485 -1.79 -5.86 -0.88
C GLY A 485 -2.47 -6.92 -0.01
N THR A 486 -3.56 -6.55 0.66
CA THR A 486 -4.38 -7.46 1.48
C THR A 486 -4.95 -8.59 0.65
N LYS A 487 -5.57 -8.30 -0.50
CA LYS A 487 -6.13 -9.33 -1.38
C LYS A 487 -5.07 -10.31 -1.89
N PHE A 488 -3.92 -9.79 -2.35
CA PHE A 488 -2.80 -10.61 -2.79
C PHE A 488 -2.27 -11.50 -1.66
N GLY A 489 -2.09 -10.94 -0.46
CA GLY A 489 -1.63 -11.67 0.71
C GLY A 489 -2.56 -12.82 1.10
N LEU A 490 -3.88 -12.57 1.17
CA LEU A 490 -4.88 -13.59 1.52
C LEU A 490 -4.99 -14.70 0.47
N GLN A 491 -4.68 -14.39 -0.80
CA GLN A 491 -4.69 -15.34 -1.90
C GLN A 491 -3.37 -16.11 -2.07
N THR A 492 -2.31 -15.68 -1.39
CA THR A 492 -0.98 -16.31 -1.48
C THR A 492 -0.93 -17.55 -0.58
N PRO A 493 -0.71 -18.76 -1.14
CA PRO A 493 -0.58 -19.97 -0.34
C PRO A 493 0.58 -19.85 0.66
N GLY A 494 0.36 -20.30 1.90
CA GLY A 494 1.37 -20.23 2.95
C GLY A 494 1.77 -18.79 3.28
N ALA A 495 0.88 -17.81 3.10
CA ALA A 495 1.05 -16.48 3.69
C ALA A 495 0.54 -16.47 5.14
N ARG A 496 1.18 -15.66 5.98
CA ARG A 496 0.80 -15.51 7.38
C ARG A 496 -0.39 -14.54 7.50
N ILE A 497 -1.59 -15.10 7.60
CA ILE A 497 -2.85 -14.34 7.63
C ILE A 497 -2.88 -13.31 8.77
N GLU A 498 -2.40 -13.66 9.96
CA GLU A 498 -2.30 -12.73 11.11
C GLU A 498 -1.45 -11.50 10.82
N SER A 499 -0.35 -11.65 10.07
CA SER A 499 0.50 -10.52 9.68
C SER A 499 -0.16 -9.62 8.63
N ILE A 500 -1.04 -10.19 7.79
CA ILE A 500 -1.80 -9.46 6.76
C ILE A 500 -2.95 -8.68 7.40
N LEU A 501 -3.72 -9.33 8.27
CA LEU A 501 -4.88 -8.75 8.95
C LEU A 501 -4.53 -7.88 10.17
N MET A 502 -3.23 -7.74 10.47
CA MET A 502 -2.74 -6.78 11.46
C MET A 502 -3.25 -5.35 11.18
N SER A 503 -3.47 -5.01 9.91
CA SER A 503 -4.02 -3.72 9.47
C SER A 503 -5.46 -3.44 9.93
N LEU A 504 -6.20 -4.42 10.44
CA LEU A 504 -7.57 -4.22 10.91
C LEU A 504 -7.56 -3.66 12.35
N PRO A 505 -8.40 -2.65 12.66
CA PRO A 505 -8.53 -2.09 14.00
C PRO A 505 -9.13 -3.09 14.98
N LEU A 506 -8.98 -2.84 16.29
CA LEU A 506 -9.57 -3.71 17.32
C LEU A 506 -11.10 -3.60 17.32
N LYS A 507 -11.62 -2.38 17.10
CA LYS A 507 -13.06 -2.08 17.08
C LYS A 507 -13.43 -1.32 15.82
N ALA A 508 -14.52 -1.73 15.18
CA ALA A 508 -15.15 -1.05 14.06
C ALA A 508 -16.68 -1.16 14.18
N ARG A 509 -17.39 -0.22 13.57
CA ARG A 509 -18.85 -0.13 13.65
C ARG A 509 -19.45 0.22 12.30
N TRP A 510 -20.62 -0.34 12.03
CA TRP A 510 -21.47 0.00 10.89
C TRP A 510 -22.87 0.31 11.40
N GLU A 511 -23.39 1.46 11.00
CA GLU A 511 -24.75 1.87 11.31
C GLU A 511 -25.52 2.16 10.02
N TYR A 512 -26.75 1.70 9.98
CA TYR A 512 -27.64 1.91 8.85
C TYR A 512 -28.04 3.38 8.76
N MET A 513 -27.90 3.97 7.56
CA MET A 513 -28.31 5.34 7.25
C MET A 513 -27.70 6.43 8.17
N GLU A 514 -26.51 6.20 8.70
CA GLU A 514 -25.78 7.22 9.46
C GLU A 514 -25.59 8.50 8.62
N ARG A 515 -25.80 9.67 9.24
CA ARG A 515 -25.98 10.95 8.55
C ARG A 515 -24.75 11.40 7.76
N TRP A 516 -23.56 11.26 8.32
CA TRP A 516 -22.34 11.86 7.75
C TRP A 516 -21.59 10.87 6.85
N GLY A 517 -21.26 9.69 7.37
CA GLY A 517 -20.51 8.66 6.64
C GLY A 517 -21.39 7.72 5.83
N GLY A 518 -22.71 7.71 6.02
CA GLY A 518 -23.65 6.77 5.40
C GLY A 518 -24.26 7.27 4.08
N ALA A 519 -25.30 6.56 3.62
CA ALA A 519 -26.00 6.89 2.38
C ALA A 519 -26.75 8.24 2.44
N ALA A 520 -27.08 8.70 3.65
CA ALA A 520 -27.74 9.98 3.90
C ALA A 520 -26.86 11.20 3.56
N TRP A 521 -25.57 11.03 3.30
CA TRP A 521 -24.72 12.14 2.85
C TRP A 521 -25.25 12.84 1.58
N ALA A 522 -25.95 12.11 0.70
CA ALA A 522 -26.54 12.68 -0.50
C ALA A 522 -27.55 13.81 -0.20
N ASP A 523 -28.14 13.79 1.00
CA ASP A 523 -29.13 14.77 1.46
C ASP A 523 -28.50 15.92 2.26
N VAL A 524 -27.18 15.87 2.55
CA VAL A 524 -26.46 16.91 3.30
C VAL A 524 -26.16 18.11 2.40
N SER A 525 -26.76 19.26 2.71
CA SER A 525 -26.57 20.50 1.98
C SER A 525 -25.13 21.04 2.13
N PRO A 526 -24.64 21.88 1.20
CA PRO A 526 -23.31 22.50 1.35
C PRO A 526 -23.11 23.31 2.63
N ALA A 527 -24.17 23.92 3.18
CA ALA A 527 -24.12 24.65 4.44
C ALA A 527 -23.83 23.73 5.64
N GLU A 528 -24.43 22.54 5.64
CA GLU A 528 -24.28 21.55 6.71
C GLU A 528 -22.89 20.90 6.77
N ARG A 529 -22.13 20.95 5.67
CA ARG A 529 -20.78 20.35 5.57
C ARG A 529 -19.74 21.01 6.49
N GLY A 530 -20.06 22.18 7.05
CA GLY A 530 -19.20 22.91 7.99
C GLY A 530 -19.71 22.94 9.42
N GLU A 531 -20.89 22.37 9.71
CA GLU A 531 -21.58 22.54 10.99
C GLU A 531 -20.97 21.72 12.13
N SER A 532 -20.43 20.54 11.82
CA SER A 532 -19.77 19.65 12.78
C SER A 532 -18.37 19.24 12.33
N GLN A 533 -17.55 18.75 13.26
CA GLN A 533 -16.21 18.26 12.93
C GLN A 533 -16.27 16.97 12.08
N GLU A 534 -17.29 16.14 12.29
CA GLU A 534 -17.59 14.97 11.46
C GLU A 534 -17.88 15.39 10.01
N ALA A 535 -18.74 16.39 9.83
CA ALA A 535 -19.13 16.88 8.51
C ALA A 535 -17.94 17.51 7.76
N LYS A 536 -17.11 18.30 8.46
CA LYS A 536 -15.89 18.90 7.90
C LYS A 536 -14.90 17.83 7.43
N THR A 537 -14.66 16.83 8.27
CA THR A 537 -13.79 15.71 7.92
C THR A 537 -14.34 15.00 6.70
N GLN A 538 -15.61 14.64 6.72
CA GLN A 538 -16.27 13.90 5.64
C GLN A 538 -16.28 14.66 4.30
N ALA A 539 -16.44 15.99 4.32
CA ALA A 539 -16.38 16.81 3.13
C ALA A 539 -15.00 16.70 2.44
N VAL A 540 -13.93 16.81 3.22
CA VAL A 540 -12.55 16.68 2.72
C VAL A 540 -12.25 15.29 2.16
N LEU A 541 -12.78 14.24 2.78
CA LEU A 541 -12.61 12.87 2.26
C LEU A 541 -13.33 12.65 0.93
N ARG A 542 -14.38 13.41 0.62
CA ARG A 542 -15.12 13.33 -0.65
C ARG A 542 -14.55 14.26 -1.72
N GLU A 543 -13.88 15.33 -1.30
CA GLU A 543 -13.27 16.34 -2.16
C GLU A 543 -11.83 16.60 -1.66
N PRO A 544 -10.83 15.82 -2.13
CA PRO A 544 -9.45 15.95 -1.72
C PRO A 544 -8.93 17.36 -1.98
N ARG A 545 -8.06 17.83 -1.11
CA ARG A 545 -7.46 19.17 -1.16
C ARG A 545 -5.95 19.06 -1.26
N GLU A 546 -5.32 20.17 -1.60
CA GLU A 546 -3.87 20.30 -1.47
C GLU A 546 -3.54 20.78 -0.05
N TRP A 547 -2.49 20.19 0.52
CA TRP A 547 -2.06 20.44 1.90
C TRP A 547 -0.65 21.04 2.01
N ALA A 548 0.16 20.98 0.94
CA ALA A 548 1.55 21.43 0.91
C ALA A 548 2.04 21.80 -0.49
#